data_AF-A0A327ND87-F1
#
_entry.id   AF-A0A327ND87-F1
#
_cell.length_a   1.000
_cell.length_b   1.000
_cell.length_c   1.000
_cell.angle_alpha   90.00
_cell.angle_beta   90.00
_cell.angle_gamma   90.00
#
_symmetry.space_group_name_H-M   'P 1'
#
loop_
_entity.id
_entity.type
_entity.pdbx_description
1 polymer ?
#
loop_
_entity_poly.entity_id
_entity_poly.type
_entity_poly.pdbx_seq_one_letter_code
_entity_poly.pdbx_strand_id
1 'polypeptide(L)'
;MKYSLCRFDSDGHTHINKDENIPLAEQHVKTPHFHIWDESGKEIAYRTDSIDLHENAIFEDINQGFSLFCNEFSFNGVNEKLPPILTQLRLFPDFTLEDVHAGLKFD
;
A
#
# COMPACT_ATOMS: atom_id res chain seq x y z
N MET A 1 20.38 1.90 5.80
CA MET A 1 19.07 2.40 5.36
C MET A 1 18.89 3.81 5.89
N LYS A 2 18.46 4.75 5.04
CA LYS A 2 18.29 6.18 5.38
C LYS A 2 16.99 6.45 6.16
N TYR A 3 16.05 5.53 6.14
CA TYR A 3 14.75 5.64 6.82
C TYR A 3 14.48 4.39 7.66
N SER A 4 13.98 4.58 8.87
CA SER A 4 13.70 3.49 9.83
C SER A 4 12.35 2.80 9.58
N LEU A 5 11.44 3.45 8.87
CA LEU A 5 10.11 2.95 8.51
C LEU A 5 9.75 3.42 7.10
N CYS A 6 9.15 2.52 6.32
CA CYS A 6 8.59 2.84 5.00
C CYS A 6 7.30 2.04 4.80
N ARG A 7 6.35 2.61 4.05
CA ARG A 7 5.08 1.98 3.67
C ARG A 7 4.81 2.26 2.19
N PHE A 8 4.11 1.34 1.53
CA PHE A 8 3.59 1.54 0.19
C PHE A 8 2.09 1.25 0.18
N ASP A 9 1.32 2.22 -0.29
CA ASP A 9 -0.13 2.11 -0.43
C ASP A 9 -0.42 1.99 -1.93
N SER A 10 -0.85 0.81 -2.38
CA SER A 10 -1.13 0.53 -3.80
C SER A 10 -2.48 1.11 -4.26
N ASP A 11 -3.45 1.16 -3.36
CA ASP A 11 -4.82 1.64 -3.57
C ASP A 11 -5.33 2.28 -2.26
N GLY A 12 -6.50 2.93 -2.30
CA GLY A 12 -7.14 3.54 -1.16
C GLY A 12 -7.15 5.08 -1.23
N HIS A 13 -7.07 5.72 -0.07
CA HIS A 13 -7.26 7.16 0.04
C HIS A 13 -6.00 7.95 -0.32
N THR A 14 -6.21 9.11 -0.92
CA THR A 14 -5.19 10.16 -1.07
C THR A 14 -4.68 10.61 0.30
N HIS A 15 -3.36 10.72 0.45
CA HIS A 15 -2.74 11.28 1.64
C HIS A 15 -2.56 12.80 1.51
N ILE A 16 -2.53 13.52 2.63
CA ILE A 16 -2.30 14.97 2.66
C ILE A 16 -1.07 15.26 3.51
N ASN A 17 0.01 15.69 2.85
CA ASN A 17 1.19 16.23 3.52
C ASN A 17 0.88 17.64 4.00
N LYS A 18 0.54 17.80 5.28
CA LYS A 18 0.28 19.12 5.87
C LYS A 18 1.58 19.90 5.98
N ASP A 19 1.79 20.82 5.04
CA ASP A 19 2.90 21.76 5.02
C ASP A 19 2.43 23.10 4.45
N GLU A 20 2.44 24.16 5.27
CA GLU A 20 1.97 25.49 4.88
C GLU A 20 2.83 26.12 3.78
N ASN A 21 4.03 25.59 3.52
CA ASN A 21 4.92 26.09 2.47
C ASN A 21 4.66 25.44 1.10
N ILE A 22 3.83 24.39 1.03
CA ILE A 22 3.50 23.67 -0.20
C ILE A 22 2.08 24.07 -0.64
N PRO A 23 1.85 24.42 -1.93
CA PRO A 23 0.50 24.69 -2.43
C PRO A 23 -0.47 23.54 -2.12
N LEU A 24 -1.72 23.84 -1.78
CA LEU A 24 -2.73 22.82 -1.41
C LEU A 24 -2.87 21.70 -2.45
N ALA A 25 -2.75 22.02 -3.74
CA ALA A 25 -2.83 21.03 -4.81
C ALA A 25 -1.67 20.02 -4.76
N GLU A 26 -0.49 20.45 -4.30
CA GLU A 26 0.73 19.64 -4.20
C GLU A 26 0.84 18.93 -2.83
N GLN A 27 0.04 19.32 -1.84
CA GLN A 27 -0.07 18.61 -0.57
C GLN A 27 -0.76 17.25 -0.70
N HIS A 28 -1.56 17.04 -1.76
CA HIS A 28 -2.32 15.83 -1.97
C HIS A 28 -1.52 14.79 -2.77
N VAL A 29 -1.33 13.62 -2.18
CA VAL A 29 -0.60 12.50 -2.79
C VAL A 29 -1.57 11.35 -3.04
N LYS A 30 -1.98 11.17 -4.30
CA LYS A 30 -2.91 10.09 -4.69
C LYS A 30 -2.24 8.72 -4.64
N THR A 31 -3.01 7.66 -4.40
CA THR A 31 -2.56 6.26 -4.57
C THR A 31 -2.32 5.94 -6.06
N PRO A 32 -1.32 5.10 -6.39
CA PRO A 32 -0.33 4.49 -5.50
C PRO A 32 0.68 5.51 -4.97
N HIS A 33 1.21 5.34 -3.77
CA HIS A 33 2.27 6.20 -3.22
C HIS A 33 3.09 5.54 -2.12
N PHE A 34 4.26 6.10 -1.83
CA PHE A 34 5.14 5.70 -0.74
C PHE A 34 4.95 6.59 0.48
N HIS A 35 5.29 6.08 1.65
CA HIS A 35 5.46 6.84 2.89
C HIS A 35 6.84 6.60 3.48
N ILE A 36 7.42 7.67 4.00
CA ILE A 36 8.61 7.66 4.86
C ILE A 36 8.35 8.52 6.09
N TRP A 37 9.20 8.35 7.10
CA TRP A 37 9.19 9.17 8.30
C TRP A 37 10.53 9.88 8.43
N ASP A 38 10.48 11.19 8.69
CA ASP A 38 11.68 11.98 8.96
C ASP A 38 12.22 11.73 10.39
N GLU A 39 13.33 12.41 10.73
CA GLU A 39 13.98 12.26 12.04
C GLU A 39 13.09 12.73 13.21
N SER A 40 12.08 13.54 12.96
CA SER A 40 11.09 13.99 13.95
C SER A 40 9.89 13.03 14.08
N GLY A 41 9.81 12.02 13.21
CA GLY A 41 8.68 11.10 13.12
C GLY A 41 7.49 11.66 12.33
N LYS A 42 7.68 12.72 11.53
CA LYS A 42 6.65 13.23 10.62
C LYS A 42 6.53 12.28 9.42
N GLU A 43 5.32 11.79 9.17
CA GLU A 43 5.00 11.01 7.96
C GLU A 43 5.01 11.93 6.73
N ILE A 44 5.61 11.46 5.65
CA ILE A 44 5.69 12.14 4.36
C ILE A 44 5.30 11.13 3.28
N ALA A 45 4.17 11.40 2.62
CA ALA A 45 3.75 10.66 1.44
C ALA A 45 4.42 11.23 0.18
N TYR A 46 4.77 10.39 -0.80
CA TYR A 46 5.28 10.88 -2.08
C TYR A 46 5.08 9.87 -3.21
N ARG A 47 5.12 10.38 -4.44
CA ARG A 47 5.13 9.59 -5.68
C ARG A 47 6.44 9.81 -6.41
N THR A 48 6.81 8.82 -7.21
CA THR A 48 7.98 8.89 -8.10
C THR A 48 7.50 8.73 -9.54
N ASP A 49 8.30 9.18 -10.50
CA ASP A 49 8.02 9.00 -11.93
C ASP A 49 7.77 7.52 -12.28
N SER A 50 8.40 6.59 -11.55
CA SER A 50 8.19 5.15 -11.75
C SER A 50 6.77 4.71 -11.35
N ILE A 51 6.19 5.28 -10.29
CA ILE A 51 4.78 5.04 -9.94
C ILE A 51 3.88 5.60 -11.05
N ASP A 52 4.14 6.83 -11.50
CA ASP A 52 3.28 7.49 -12.49
C ASP A 52 3.31 6.76 -13.84
N LEU A 53 4.46 6.21 -14.24
CA LEU A 53 4.60 5.42 -15.45
C LEU A 53 3.88 4.06 -15.39
N HIS A 54 3.77 3.45 -14.21
CA HIS A 54 3.24 2.09 -14.03
C HIS A 54 1.91 2.03 -13.27
N GLU A 55 1.23 3.17 -13.09
CA GLU A 55 0.04 3.31 -12.25
C GLU A 55 -1.02 2.23 -12.54
N ASN A 56 -1.42 2.06 -13.81
CA ASN A 56 -2.42 1.06 -14.19
C ASN A 56 -1.96 -0.38 -13.91
N ALA A 57 -0.68 -0.68 -14.17
CA ALA A 57 -0.13 -2.01 -13.93
C ALA A 57 -0.08 -2.35 -12.43
N ILE A 58 0.15 -1.35 -11.57
CA ILE A 58 0.10 -1.51 -10.11
C ILE A 58 -1.31 -1.82 -9.64
N PHE A 59 -2.32 -1.14 -10.20
CA PHE A 59 -3.73 -1.40 -9.85
C PHE A 59 -4.21 -2.78 -10.31
N GLU A 60 -3.71 -3.27 -11.44
CA GLU A 60 -4.06 -4.60 -11.96
C GLU A 60 -3.33 -5.75 -11.24
N ASP A 61 -2.07 -5.52 -10.84
CA ASP A 61 -1.23 -6.54 -10.21
C ASP A 61 -0.36 -5.95 -9.09
N ILE A 62 -0.71 -6.30 -7.85
CA ILE A 62 0.01 -5.88 -6.65
C ILE A 62 1.50 -6.25 -6.66
N ASN A 63 1.90 -7.29 -7.41
CA ASN A 63 3.30 -7.67 -7.54
C ASN A 63 4.13 -6.57 -8.22
N GLN A 64 3.53 -5.78 -9.13
CA GLN A 64 4.19 -4.63 -9.75
C GLN A 64 4.49 -3.56 -8.71
N GLY A 65 3.50 -3.23 -7.87
CA GLY A 65 3.68 -2.29 -6.76
C GLY A 65 4.72 -2.76 -5.74
N PHE A 66 4.71 -4.06 -5.40
CA PHE A 66 5.69 -4.65 -4.50
C PHE A 66 7.12 -4.61 -5.06
N SER A 67 7.29 -4.87 -6.36
CA SER A 67 8.57 -4.76 -7.05
C SER A 67 9.11 -3.32 -6.96
N LEU A 68 8.26 -2.32 -7.24
CA LEU A 68 8.63 -0.91 -7.13
C LEU A 68 9.01 -0.52 -5.70
N PHE A 69 8.27 -0.99 -4.70
CA PHE A 69 8.61 -0.79 -3.29
C PHE A 69 9.98 -1.36 -2.94
N CYS A 70 10.28 -2.58 -3.38
CA CYS A 70 11.57 -3.21 -3.11
C CYS A 70 12.72 -2.42 -3.76
N ASN A 71 12.53 -1.94 -4.99
CA ASN A 71 13.51 -1.14 -5.70
C ASN A 71 13.75 0.22 -5.03
N GLU A 72 12.68 0.93 -4.67
CA GLU A 72 12.73 2.27 -4.05
C GLU A 72 13.53 2.26 -2.74
N PHE A 73 13.31 1.26 -1.89
CA PHE A 73 13.94 1.18 -0.57
C PHE A 73 15.17 0.26 -0.52
N SER A 74 15.66 -0.18 -1.69
CA SER A 74 16.80 -1.09 -1.82
C SER A 74 16.65 -2.37 -0.99
N PHE A 75 15.43 -2.90 -0.90
CA PHE A 75 15.18 -4.24 -0.37
C PHE A 75 15.59 -5.27 -1.44
N ASN A 76 16.90 -5.44 -1.59
CA ASN A 76 17.45 -6.50 -2.42
C ASN A 76 17.25 -7.81 -1.68
N GLY A 77 16.38 -8.68 -2.18
CA GLY A 77 16.27 -10.02 -1.63
C GLY A 77 17.60 -10.77 -1.76
N VAL A 78 17.79 -11.81 -0.94
CA VAL A 78 18.98 -12.66 -1.02
C VAL A 78 19.04 -13.27 -2.44
N ASN A 79 20.13 -13.05 -3.17
CA ASN A 79 20.34 -13.44 -4.57
C ASN A 79 19.48 -12.70 -5.63
N GLU A 80 19.19 -11.40 -5.43
CA GLU A 80 18.48 -10.55 -6.42
C GLU A 80 17.04 -10.98 -6.72
N LYS A 81 16.49 -11.91 -5.95
CA LYS A 81 15.09 -12.36 -6.09
C LYS A 81 14.22 -11.58 -5.12
N LEU A 82 13.15 -10.98 -5.64
CA LEU A 82 12.12 -10.37 -4.79
C LEU A 82 11.59 -11.41 -3.78
N PRO A 83 11.32 -11.01 -2.53
CA PRO A 83 10.68 -11.91 -1.58
C PRO A 83 9.32 -12.36 -2.14
N PRO A 84 8.95 -13.64 -2.03
CA PRO A 84 7.65 -14.09 -2.49
C PRO A 84 6.55 -13.44 -1.65
N ILE A 85 5.50 -12.93 -2.30
CA ILE A 85 4.29 -12.50 -1.60
C ILE A 85 3.56 -13.75 -1.12
N LEU A 86 3.66 -14.04 0.18
CA LEU A 86 2.86 -15.08 0.81
C LEU A 86 1.46 -14.52 1.09
N THR A 87 0.55 -14.68 0.13
CA THR A 87 -0.87 -14.37 0.34
C THR A 87 -1.48 -15.43 1.26
N GLN A 88 -1.44 -15.19 2.57
CA GLN A 88 -2.41 -15.84 3.46
C GLN A 88 -3.73 -15.07 3.36
N LEU A 89 -4.56 -15.46 2.39
CA LEU A 89 -5.96 -15.06 2.24
C LEU A 89 -6.85 -15.67 3.36
N ARG A 90 -6.39 -15.64 4.60
CA ARG A 90 -7.18 -15.96 5.80
C ARG A 90 -7.13 -14.79 6.77
N LEU A 91 -7.48 -13.60 6.28
CA LEU A 91 -7.86 -12.49 7.17
C LEU A 91 -9.13 -12.84 7.97
N PHE A 92 -9.93 -13.75 7.43
CA PHE A 92 -11.07 -14.36 8.10
C PHE A 92 -10.79 -15.86 8.25
N PRO A 93 -10.87 -16.44 9.45
CA PRO A 93 -10.95 -17.88 9.58
C PRO A 93 -12.16 -18.38 8.79
N ASP A 94 -12.11 -19.62 8.31
CA ASP A 94 -13.27 -20.28 7.72
C ASP A 94 -14.38 -20.30 8.79
N PHE A 95 -15.33 -19.37 8.73
CA PHE A 95 -16.50 -19.41 9.58
C PHE A 95 -17.61 -20.09 8.80
N THR A 96 -18.14 -21.17 9.35
CA THR A 96 -19.46 -21.64 8.96
C THR A 96 -20.48 -20.64 9.49
N LEU A 97 -21.10 -19.87 8.59
CA LEU A 97 -22.35 -19.17 8.90
C LEU A 97 -23.40 -20.26 9.17
N GLU A 98 -23.64 -20.58 10.44
CA GLU A 98 -24.89 -21.23 10.80
C GLU A 98 -26.01 -20.22 10.55
N ASP A 99 -26.79 -20.45 9.50
CA ASP A 99 -28.04 -19.73 9.31
C ASP A 99 -29.02 -20.19 10.40
N VAL A 100 -29.06 -19.44 11.49
CA VAL A 100 -29.98 -19.67 12.62
C VAL A 100 -31.46 -19.51 12.23
N HIS A 101 -31.73 -19.04 11.01
CA HIS A 101 -33.06 -18.88 10.45
C HIS A 101 -33.35 -19.85 9.30
N ALA A 102 -32.44 -20.78 9.01
CA ALA A 102 -32.66 -21.82 8.01
C ALA A 102 -33.91 -22.64 8.36
N GLY A 103 -34.93 -22.56 7.50
CA GLY A 103 -36.20 -23.28 7.68
C GLY A 103 -37.29 -22.48 8.40
N LEU A 104 -37.06 -21.23 8.80
CA LEU A 104 -38.16 -20.34 9.22
C LEU A 104 -38.96 -19.91 7.98
N LYS A 105 -40.25 -20.23 7.98
CA LYS A 105 -41.22 -19.65 7.05
C LYS A 105 -41.87 -18.48 7.76
N PHE A 106 -41.82 -17.32 7.13
CA PHE A 106 -42.57 -16.15 7.58
C PHE A 106 -43.92 -16.19 6.87
N ASP A 107 -44.99 -16.05 7.66
CA ASP A 107 -46.39 -16.04 7.21
C ASP A 107 -46.75 -14.74 6.47
#